data_AF-A0A7D6BGD1-F1
#
_entry.id   AF-A0A7D6BGD1-F1
#
_cell.length_a   1.000
_cell.length_b   1.000
_cell.length_c   1.000
_cell.angle_alpha   90.00
_cell.angle_beta   90.00
_cell.angle_gamma   90.00
#
_symmetry.space_group_name_H-M   'P 1'
#
loop_
_entity.id
_entity.type
_entity.pdbx_description
1 polymer ?
#
loop_
_entity_poly.entity_id
_entity_poly.type
_entity_poly.pdbx_seq_one_letter_code
_entity_poly.pdbx_strand_id
1 'polypeptide(L)'
;MINRQKTFMKISHLLLAILFFSSVYTAATATDVNLFVYDYLGENETFTKISFNLTDGEYYIVSINEEPSFIVRSALNGSVSMITDREGILDALTGYYATQGITYDNFKVNQTEVDELLSFIDSYNRTRGKEFECKTYIGIDRFECIDLETCWRACYTPICQQLKIGAGKPFLELLWAFSNSSSYIDSNLSAFNEKAASLSELNSTQQIDGLILLVDNMKDNSVMINNLDLFNPMALGFCKMVNYNLTYLTDAKIKLLTRMESILPLLNLEDETDSMHNRTTERLSLKTQLKIDRICNEHVSNNSKQALSIKARFLVLNTTKMKDKLNSLEEAGRIAGCSNMSEAQITEAEAHFLSLSQQVEEYGGKLEDVVLTKGEVGSVLAGMQGDVLLYFKAGELNSEFSEISKGIDSADLSDLSSLEARLIQLEKEAEDANNNKAAVFLTGFFTSPSVVILVVLLLLAFFLIRGKKKAIKKKS
;
A
#
# COMPACT_ATOMS: atom_id res chain seq x y z
N MET A 1 -63.36 38.05 -13.40
CA MET A 1 -63.09 36.61 -13.13
C MET A 1 -62.09 35.99 -14.11
N ILE A 2 -62.21 36.23 -15.42
CA ILE A 2 -61.34 35.65 -16.48
C ILE A 2 -59.84 35.94 -16.29
N ASN A 3 -59.45 37.11 -15.76
CA ASN A 3 -58.03 37.42 -15.54
C ASN A 3 -57.38 36.65 -14.37
N ARG A 4 -58.15 36.14 -13.40
CA ARG A 4 -57.61 35.31 -12.30
C ARG A 4 -57.31 33.88 -12.75
N GLN A 5 -58.13 33.31 -13.65
CA GLN A 5 -57.86 31.98 -14.21
C GLN A 5 -56.58 31.96 -15.06
N LYS A 6 -56.34 32.98 -15.88
CA LYS A 6 -55.11 33.07 -16.69
C LYS A 6 -53.83 33.21 -15.85
N THR A 7 -53.91 33.85 -14.68
CA THR A 7 -52.76 33.97 -13.77
C THR A 7 -52.50 32.68 -13.02
N PHE A 8 -53.54 31.97 -12.58
CA PHE A 8 -53.40 30.68 -11.90
C PHE A 8 -52.80 29.60 -12.82
N MET A 9 -53.23 29.54 -14.09
CA MET A 9 -52.65 28.62 -15.08
C MET A 9 -51.16 28.89 -15.32
N LYS A 10 -50.73 30.15 -15.43
CA LYS A 10 -49.32 30.49 -15.63
C LYS A 10 -48.45 30.09 -14.43
N ILE A 11 -48.97 30.22 -13.22
CA ILE A 11 -48.25 29.81 -12.00
C ILE A 11 -48.13 28.28 -11.93
N SER A 12 -49.17 27.52 -12.31
CA SER A 12 -49.11 26.05 -12.29
C SER A 12 -48.12 25.50 -13.32
N HIS A 13 -48.03 26.10 -14.52
CA HIS A 13 -47.07 25.68 -15.54
C HIS A 13 -45.63 26.02 -15.13
N LEU A 14 -45.43 27.16 -14.46
CA LEU A 14 -44.13 27.52 -13.90
C LEU A 14 -43.70 26.55 -12.78
N LEU A 15 -44.61 26.20 -11.87
CA LEU A 15 -44.34 25.23 -10.80
C LEU A 15 -44.06 23.84 -11.34
N LEU A 16 -44.81 23.39 -12.35
CA LEU A 16 -44.60 22.09 -13.00
C LEU A 16 -43.26 22.07 -13.74
N ALA A 17 -42.90 23.16 -14.44
CA ALA A 17 -41.60 23.29 -15.07
C ALA A 17 -40.47 23.28 -14.03
N ILE A 18 -40.61 23.99 -12.90
CA ILE A 18 -39.60 23.99 -11.83
C ILE A 18 -39.44 22.60 -11.23
N LEU A 19 -40.54 21.87 -10.98
CA LEU A 19 -40.50 20.49 -10.49
C LEU A 19 -39.78 19.55 -11.48
N PHE A 20 -40.08 19.68 -12.77
CA PHE A 20 -39.43 18.89 -13.83
C PHE A 20 -37.94 19.24 -13.99
N PHE A 21 -37.58 20.52 -13.88
CA PHE A 21 -36.17 20.93 -13.89
C PHE A 21 -35.42 20.49 -12.63
N SER A 22 -36.10 20.46 -11.47
CA SER A 22 -35.49 19.97 -10.22
C SER A 22 -35.20 18.46 -10.24
N SER A 23 -36.07 17.65 -10.85
CA SER A 23 -35.84 16.20 -10.97
C SER A 23 -34.74 15.85 -11.98
N VAL A 24 -34.61 16.63 -13.06
CA VAL A 24 -33.52 16.46 -14.04
C VAL A 24 -32.18 16.90 -13.45
N TYR A 25 -32.15 17.95 -12.62
CA TYR A 25 -30.92 18.39 -11.95
C TYR A 25 -30.40 17.37 -10.93
N THR A 26 -31.26 16.67 -10.19
CA THR A 26 -30.83 15.64 -9.23
C THR A 26 -30.29 14.37 -9.90
N ALA A 27 -30.69 14.06 -11.13
CA ALA A 27 -30.16 12.93 -11.88
C ALA A 27 -28.78 13.21 -12.50
N ALA A 28 -28.43 14.49 -12.72
CA ALA A 28 -27.17 14.89 -13.34
C ALA A 28 -25.99 15.03 -12.34
N THR A 29 -26.23 14.94 -11.03
CA THR A 29 -25.20 15.12 -9.99
C THR A 29 -24.72 13.83 -9.35
N ALA A 30 -25.17 12.66 -9.82
CA ALA A 30 -24.55 11.41 -9.42
C ALA A 30 -23.18 11.32 -10.11
N THR A 31 -22.13 11.73 -9.41
CA THR A 31 -20.75 11.63 -9.88
C THR A 31 -20.45 10.16 -10.12
N ASP A 32 -20.39 9.73 -11.38
CA ASP A 32 -20.05 8.35 -11.72
C ASP A 32 -18.60 8.10 -11.33
N VAL A 33 -18.38 7.09 -10.48
CA VAL A 33 -17.05 6.62 -10.07
C VAL A 33 -16.18 6.30 -11.30
N ASN A 34 -16.78 5.84 -12.40
CA ASN A 34 -16.03 5.61 -13.65
C ASN A 34 -15.42 6.92 -14.17
N LEU A 35 -16.22 8.00 -14.24
CA LEU A 35 -15.73 9.33 -14.65
C LEU A 35 -14.64 9.84 -13.70
N PHE A 36 -14.77 9.57 -12.41
CA PHE A 36 -13.73 9.91 -11.43
C PHE A 36 -12.42 9.15 -11.70
N VAL A 37 -12.48 7.84 -11.98
CA VAL A 37 -11.29 7.00 -12.21
C VAL A 37 -10.57 7.35 -13.51
N TYR A 38 -11.29 7.75 -14.57
CA TYR A 38 -10.67 8.15 -15.85
C TYR A 38 -9.65 9.29 -15.73
N ASP A 39 -9.76 10.16 -14.72
CA ASP A 39 -8.79 11.22 -14.45
C ASP A 39 -7.42 10.71 -13.94
N TYR A 40 -7.33 9.43 -13.57
CA TYR A 40 -6.14 8.80 -12.98
C TYR A 40 -5.51 7.71 -13.85
N LEU A 41 -6.11 7.43 -15.01
CA LEU A 41 -5.58 6.45 -15.96
C LEU A 41 -4.52 7.09 -16.85
N GLY A 42 -3.40 6.39 -17.02
CA GLY A 42 -2.41 6.62 -18.04
C GLY A 42 -2.87 6.13 -19.41
N GLU A 43 -2.02 6.34 -20.41
CA GLU A 43 -2.31 5.92 -21.78
C GLU A 43 -2.39 4.40 -21.87
N ASN A 44 -3.44 3.89 -22.55
CA ASN A 44 -3.71 2.46 -22.77
C ASN A 44 -3.98 1.64 -21.50
N GLU A 45 -4.21 2.28 -20.37
CA GLU A 45 -4.59 1.56 -19.15
C GLU A 45 -6.08 1.24 -19.14
N THR A 46 -6.40 0.10 -18.53
CA THR A 46 -7.78 -0.31 -18.26
C THR A 46 -7.97 -0.48 -16.77
N PHE A 47 -9.22 -0.34 -16.31
CA PHE A 47 -9.53 -0.54 -14.90
C PHE A 47 -10.73 -1.45 -14.71
N THR A 48 -10.71 -2.14 -13.58
CA THR A 48 -11.86 -2.82 -12.99
C THR A 48 -12.10 -2.24 -11.59
N LYS A 49 -13.29 -2.46 -11.05
CA LYS A 49 -13.63 -2.04 -9.69
C LYS A 49 -14.47 -3.08 -8.97
N ILE A 50 -14.20 -3.25 -7.68
CA ILE A 50 -15.00 -4.09 -6.78
C ILE A 50 -15.66 -3.17 -5.78
N SER A 51 -17.00 -3.18 -5.71
CA SER A 51 -17.75 -2.37 -4.76
C SER A 51 -18.02 -3.12 -3.47
N PHE A 52 -17.98 -2.39 -2.35
CA PHE A 52 -18.31 -2.88 -1.02
C PHE A 52 -18.88 -1.74 -0.18
N ASN A 53 -19.69 -2.06 0.83
CA ASN A 53 -20.35 -1.07 1.67
C ASN A 53 -19.77 -1.08 3.07
N LEU A 54 -19.38 0.10 3.57
CA LEU A 54 -19.05 0.33 4.97
C LEU A 54 -20.11 1.23 5.62
N THR A 55 -19.99 1.47 6.92
CA THR A 55 -21.00 2.21 7.69
C THR A 55 -21.16 3.67 7.24
N ASP A 56 -20.14 4.27 6.63
CA ASP A 56 -20.10 5.68 6.24
C ASP A 56 -20.25 5.92 4.72
N GLY A 57 -20.37 4.87 3.90
CA GLY A 57 -20.57 5.02 2.46
C GLY A 57 -20.31 3.76 1.64
N GLU A 58 -20.38 3.91 0.32
CA GLU A 58 -20.00 2.87 -0.65
C GLU A 58 -18.54 3.09 -1.06
N TYR A 59 -17.77 2.01 -1.07
CA TYR A 59 -16.34 2.00 -1.37
C TYR A 59 -16.07 1.16 -2.61
N TYR A 60 -14.97 1.47 -3.29
CA TYR A 60 -14.53 0.77 -4.48
C TYR A 60 -13.03 0.53 -4.40
N ILE A 61 -12.61 -0.73 -4.45
CA ILE A 61 -11.22 -1.08 -4.77
C ILE A 61 -11.08 -0.97 -6.28
N VAL A 62 -10.20 -0.09 -6.75
CA VAL A 62 -9.94 0.11 -8.17
C VAL A 62 -8.64 -0.60 -8.54
N SER A 63 -8.73 -1.51 -9.50
CA SER A 63 -7.58 -2.21 -10.05
C SER A 63 -7.26 -1.68 -11.44
N ILE A 64 -6.01 -1.28 -11.68
CA ILE A 64 -5.53 -0.83 -12.99
C ILE A 64 -4.66 -1.95 -13.56
N ASN A 65 -4.95 -2.39 -14.78
CA ASN A 65 -4.27 -3.54 -15.41
C ASN A 65 -4.24 -4.77 -14.50
N GLU A 66 -5.38 -5.11 -13.90
CA GLU A 66 -5.57 -6.24 -12.97
C GLU A 66 -4.91 -6.09 -11.59
N GLU A 67 -4.20 -4.99 -11.32
CA GLU A 67 -3.53 -4.76 -10.06
C GLU A 67 -4.27 -3.76 -9.14
N PRO A 68 -4.60 -4.13 -7.88
CA PRO A 68 -5.20 -3.21 -6.92
C PRO A 68 -4.34 -1.96 -6.75
N SER A 69 -4.89 -0.79 -7.08
CA SER A 69 -4.12 0.45 -7.19
C SER A 69 -4.51 1.48 -6.13
N PHE A 70 -5.80 1.72 -5.92
CA PHE A 70 -6.29 2.69 -4.92
C PHE A 70 -7.75 2.43 -4.54
N ILE A 71 -8.19 3.07 -3.45
CA ILE A 71 -9.56 2.98 -2.96
C ILE A 71 -10.29 4.30 -3.18
N VAL A 72 -11.54 4.20 -3.62
CA VAL A 72 -12.44 5.33 -3.80
C VAL A 72 -13.63 5.20 -2.86
N ARG A 73 -13.97 6.28 -2.15
CA ARG A 73 -15.18 6.40 -1.33
C ARG A 73 -16.22 7.25 -2.04
N SER A 74 -17.43 6.73 -2.18
CA SER A 74 -18.65 7.47 -2.53
C SER A 74 -19.43 7.76 -1.26
N ALA A 75 -19.36 9.01 -0.81
CA ALA A 75 -20.08 9.45 0.38
C ALA A 75 -21.60 9.53 0.11
N LEU A 76 -22.41 9.48 1.18
CA LEU A 76 -23.88 9.49 1.10
C LEU A 76 -24.48 10.70 0.35
N ASN A 77 -23.73 11.81 0.24
CA ASN A 77 -24.10 13.00 -0.52
C ASN A 77 -23.80 12.89 -2.04
N GLY A 78 -23.29 11.75 -2.51
CA GLY A 78 -22.89 11.51 -3.90
C GLY A 78 -21.51 12.06 -4.28
N SER A 79 -20.74 12.61 -3.32
CA SER A 79 -19.37 13.04 -3.57
C SER A 79 -18.44 11.83 -3.61
N VAL A 80 -17.64 11.74 -4.67
CA VAL A 80 -16.66 10.67 -4.87
C VAL A 80 -15.26 11.24 -4.57
N SER A 81 -14.51 10.56 -3.70
CA SER A 81 -13.16 10.94 -3.29
C SER A 81 -12.25 9.72 -3.19
N MET A 82 -10.98 9.88 -3.59
CA MET A 82 -9.95 8.87 -3.38
C MET A 82 -9.47 8.91 -1.93
N ILE A 83 -9.24 7.75 -1.32
CA ILE A 83 -8.61 7.64 0.00
C ILE A 83 -7.11 7.68 -0.20
N THR A 84 -6.44 8.65 0.41
CA THR A 84 -5.02 8.94 0.13
C THR A 84 -4.10 8.64 1.30
N ASP A 85 -4.64 8.60 2.52
CA ASP A 85 -3.87 8.28 3.71
C ASP A 85 -3.81 6.76 3.94
N ARG A 86 -2.71 6.32 4.56
CA ARG A 86 -2.45 4.91 4.86
C ARG A 86 -3.49 4.33 5.82
N GLU A 87 -3.88 5.10 6.83
CA GLU A 87 -4.83 4.67 7.87
C GLU A 87 -6.23 4.39 7.28
N GLY A 88 -6.74 5.27 6.44
CA GLY A 88 -8.02 5.08 5.76
C GLY A 88 -7.98 3.97 4.72
N ILE A 89 -6.84 3.72 4.07
CA ILE A 89 -6.67 2.53 3.21
C ILE A 89 -6.75 1.26 4.06
N LEU A 90 -6.03 1.22 5.19
CA LEU A 90 -6.06 0.09 6.12
C LEU A 90 -7.48 -0.19 6.64
N ASP A 91 -8.19 0.86 7.06
CA ASP A 91 -9.57 0.77 7.55
C ASP A 91 -10.51 0.26 6.45
N ALA A 92 -10.36 0.76 5.23
CA ALA A 92 -11.18 0.35 4.09
C ALA A 92 -10.91 -1.11 3.69
N LEU A 93 -9.65 -1.56 3.65
CA LEU A 93 -9.29 -2.95 3.38
C LEU A 93 -9.77 -3.88 4.50
N THR A 94 -9.60 -3.48 5.76
CA THR A 94 -10.14 -4.22 6.92
C THR A 94 -11.65 -4.39 6.80
N GLY A 95 -12.36 -3.31 6.47
CA GLY A 95 -13.80 -3.33 6.22
C GLY A 95 -14.17 -4.22 5.03
N TYR A 96 -13.42 -4.13 3.93
CA TYR A 96 -13.61 -4.99 2.76
C TYR A 96 -13.51 -6.47 3.12
N TYR A 97 -12.45 -6.90 3.80
CA TYR A 97 -12.30 -8.29 4.25
C TYR A 97 -13.41 -8.70 5.21
N ALA A 98 -13.83 -7.82 6.12
CA ALA A 98 -14.96 -8.09 7.00
C ALA A 98 -16.26 -8.36 6.22
N THR A 99 -16.52 -7.65 5.11
CA THR A 99 -17.69 -7.94 4.24
C THR A 99 -17.60 -9.30 3.53
N GLN A 100 -16.38 -9.84 3.34
CA GLN A 100 -16.15 -11.18 2.83
C GLN A 100 -16.20 -12.26 3.92
N GLY A 101 -16.53 -11.89 5.17
CA GLY A 101 -16.55 -12.79 6.33
C GLY A 101 -15.15 -13.10 6.89
N ILE A 102 -14.14 -12.32 6.50
CA ILE A 102 -12.76 -12.42 6.97
C ILE A 102 -12.54 -11.28 7.99
N THR A 103 -12.67 -11.60 9.27
CA THR A 103 -12.53 -10.66 10.38
C THR A 103 -11.32 -11.01 11.25
N TYR A 104 -10.91 -10.11 12.15
CA TYR A 104 -9.89 -10.45 13.14
C TYR A 104 -10.33 -11.58 14.09
N ASP A 105 -11.63 -11.84 14.26
CA ASP A 105 -12.07 -13.03 14.98
C ASP A 105 -11.78 -14.32 14.20
N ASN A 106 -11.66 -14.24 12.86
CA ASN A 106 -11.14 -15.32 12.03
C ASN A 106 -9.62 -15.53 12.19
N PHE A 107 -8.87 -14.71 12.94
CA PHE A 107 -7.49 -15.08 13.35
C PHE A 107 -7.51 -16.12 14.46
N LYS A 108 -8.41 -15.96 15.44
CA LYS A 108 -8.50 -16.87 16.58
C LYS A 108 -9.07 -18.19 16.11
N VAL A 109 -8.30 -19.26 16.28
CA VAL A 109 -8.84 -20.60 16.02
C VAL A 109 -9.82 -20.91 17.13
N ASN A 110 -11.06 -21.21 16.76
CA ASN A 110 -12.07 -21.58 17.73
C ASN A 110 -11.65 -22.91 18.40
N GLN A 111 -11.91 -23.06 19.70
CA GLN A 111 -11.62 -24.29 20.43
C GLN A 111 -12.23 -25.52 19.75
N THR A 112 -13.41 -25.39 19.13
CA THR A 112 -14.02 -26.50 18.35
C THR A 112 -13.16 -26.94 17.17
N GLU A 113 -12.50 -26.00 16.47
CA GLU A 113 -11.58 -26.35 15.37
C GLU A 113 -10.32 -27.03 15.91
N VAL A 114 -9.79 -26.57 17.05
CA VAL A 114 -8.66 -27.22 17.74
C VAL A 114 -9.04 -28.65 18.17
N ASP A 115 -10.21 -28.82 18.79
CA ASP A 115 -10.70 -30.12 19.24
C ASP A 115 -10.90 -31.07 18.06
N GLU A 116 -11.39 -30.57 16.92
CA GLU A 116 -11.54 -31.35 15.69
C GLU A 116 -10.17 -31.78 15.14
N LEU A 117 -9.18 -30.87 15.08
CA LEU A 117 -7.80 -31.18 14.69
C LEU A 117 -7.20 -32.27 15.59
N LEU A 118 -7.30 -32.09 16.91
CA LEU A 118 -6.83 -33.08 17.88
C LEU A 118 -7.56 -34.42 17.71
N SER A 119 -8.86 -34.41 17.39
CA SER A 119 -9.62 -35.65 17.15
C SER A 119 -9.12 -36.44 15.94
N PHE A 120 -8.67 -35.77 14.87
CA PHE A 120 -8.04 -36.46 13.73
C PHE A 120 -6.72 -37.10 14.15
N ILE A 121 -5.89 -36.38 14.89
CA ILE A 121 -4.59 -36.85 15.36
C ILE A 121 -4.74 -38.03 16.34
N ASP A 122 -5.68 -37.95 17.28
CA ASP A 122 -6.01 -39.05 18.18
C ASP A 122 -6.55 -40.28 17.44
N SER A 123 -7.38 -40.06 16.42
CA SER A 123 -7.91 -41.15 15.59
C SER A 123 -6.81 -41.85 14.79
N TYR A 124 -5.85 -41.08 14.25
CA TYR A 124 -4.63 -41.62 13.66
C TYR A 124 -3.82 -42.41 14.70
N ASN A 125 -3.57 -41.85 15.88
CA ASN A 125 -2.77 -42.50 16.92
C ASN A 125 -3.36 -43.85 17.35
N ARG A 126 -4.70 -43.97 17.41
CA ARG A 126 -5.37 -45.25 17.69
C ARG A 126 -5.11 -46.32 16.63
N THR A 127 -4.85 -45.94 15.37
CA THR A 127 -4.54 -46.90 14.30
C THR A 127 -3.16 -47.55 14.46
N ARG A 128 -2.30 -46.99 15.32
CA ARG A 128 -0.94 -47.47 15.60
C ARG A 128 -0.86 -48.63 16.57
N GLY A 129 -1.99 -49.14 17.09
CA GLY A 129 -2.01 -50.16 18.15
C GLY A 129 -1.17 -51.42 17.88
N LYS A 130 -0.99 -51.81 16.61
CA LYS A 130 -0.16 -52.95 16.22
C LYS A 130 1.34 -52.70 16.34
N GLU A 131 1.80 -51.45 16.38
CA GLU A 131 3.22 -51.13 16.65
C GLU A 131 3.63 -51.65 18.03
N PHE A 132 2.78 -51.44 19.04
CA PHE A 132 3.06 -51.88 20.41
C PHE A 132 3.11 -53.42 20.52
N GLU A 133 2.18 -54.11 19.87
CA GLU A 133 2.21 -55.58 19.77
C GLU A 133 3.51 -56.08 19.13
N CYS A 134 3.93 -55.43 18.04
CA CYS A 134 5.19 -55.73 17.38
C CYS A 134 6.36 -55.50 18.33
N LYS A 135 6.49 -54.31 18.94
CA LYS A 135 7.55 -53.97 19.91
C LYS A 135 7.66 -55.03 21.02
N THR A 136 6.54 -55.50 21.55
CA THR A 136 6.50 -56.56 22.57
C THR A 136 6.98 -57.90 22.02
N TYR A 137 6.56 -58.27 20.81
CA TYR A 137 6.92 -59.54 20.18
C TYR A 137 8.42 -59.65 19.85
N ILE A 138 8.99 -58.59 19.27
CA ILE A 138 10.45 -58.48 19.02
C ILE A 138 11.22 -58.05 20.28
N GLY A 139 10.54 -57.79 21.39
CA GLY A 139 11.16 -57.50 22.68
C GLY A 139 11.93 -56.18 22.71
N ILE A 140 11.49 -55.14 22.01
CA ILE A 140 12.06 -53.78 22.13
C ILE A 140 11.16 -52.83 22.92
N ASP A 141 10.14 -53.37 23.61
CA ASP A 141 9.18 -52.61 24.42
C ASP A 141 9.74 -52.15 25.77
N ARG A 142 10.75 -52.84 26.32
CA ARG A 142 11.27 -52.59 27.69
C ARG A 142 12.53 -51.74 27.73
N PHE A 143 13.33 -51.81 26.69
CA PHE A 143 14.63 -51.15 26.61
C PHE A 143 14.70 -50.38 25.31
N GLU A 144 15.32 -49.22 25.35
CA GLU A 144 15.47 -48.35 24.19
C GLU A 144 16.35 -49.00 23.12
N CYS A 145 15.98 -48.80 21.87
CA CYS A 145 16.69 -49.24 20.68
C CYS A 145 16.97 -48.00 19.83
N ILE A 146 17.98 -47.23 20.25
CA ILE A 146 18.37 -45.93 19.67
C ILE A 146 19.59 -46.03 18.76
N ASP A 147 20.37 -47.09 18.90
CA ASP A 147 21.52 -47.45 18.09
C ASP A 147 21.65 -48.99 18.02
N LEU A 148 22.58 -49.51 17.22
CA LEU A 148 22.73 -50.96 17.04
C LEU A 148 23.08 -51.72 18.33
N GLU A 149 23.85 -51.11 19.25
CA GLU A 149 24.27 -51.76 20.49
C GLU A 149 23.11 -51.85 21.49
N THR A 150 22.38 -50.76 21.64
CA THR A 150 21.18 -50.69 22.46
C THR A 150 20.09 -51.60 21.89
N CYS A 151 19.90 -51.66 20.58
CA CYS A 151 18.98 -52.62 19.94
C CYS A 151 19.37 -54.08 20.19
N TRP A 152 20.67 -54.41 20.22
CA TRP A 152 21.14 -55.76 20.56
C TRP A 152 20.74 -56.17 21.99
N ARG A 153 20.86 -55.23 22.93
CA ARG A 153 20.48 -55.43 24.33
C ARG A 153 18.97 -55.44 24.51
N ALA A 154 18.28 -54.56 23.79
CA ALA A 154 16.83 -54.43 23.85
C ALA A 154 16.16 -55.72 23.44
N CYS A 155 16.54 -56.29 22.30
CA CYS A 155 16.08 -57.55 21.73
C CYS A 155 16.15 -58.76 22.71
N TYR A 156 15.17 -58.87 23.63
CA TYR A 156 15.19 -59.82 24.76
C TYR A 156 14.32 -61.06 24.57
N THR A 157 13.37 -61.06 23.63
CA THR A 157 12.51 -62.23 23.41
C THR A 157 13.29 -63.37 22.73
N PRO A 158 12.91 -64.65 22.94
CA PRO A 158 13.62 -65.78 22.33
C PRO A 158 13.71 -65.69 20.81
N ILE A 159 12.64 -65.21 20.16
CA ILE A 159 12.58 -65.04 18.71
C ILE A 159 13.56 -63.96 18.25
N CYS A 160 13.55 -62.80 18.92
CA CYS A 160 14.49 -61.73 18.61
C CYS A 160 15.95 -62.15 18.85
N GLN A 161 16.23 -62.87 19.94
CA GLN A 161 17.56 -63.39 20.26
C GLN A 161 18.09 -64.36 19.20
N GLN A 162 17.25 -65.26 18.68
CA GLN A 162 17.65 -66.15 17.59
C GLN A 162 17.97 -65.37 16.31
N LEU A 163 17.18 -64.35 15.99
CA LEU A 163 17.36 -63.54 14.79
C LEU A 163 18.57 -62.62 14.89
N LYS A 164 18.83 -61.99 16.05
CA LYS A 164 20.03 -61.16 16.20
C LYS A 164 21.31 -61.98 16.10
N ILE A 165 21.31 -63.24 16.56
CA ILE A 165 22.48 -64.14 16.44
C ILE A 165 22.59 -64.67 15.01
N GLY A 166 21.48 -65.09 14.40
CA GLY A 166 21.45 -65.72 13.09
C GLY A 166 21.59 -64.74 11.92
N ALA A 167 20.76 -63.70 11.90
CA ALA A 167 20.76 -62.67 10.86
C ALA A 167 21.75 -61.53 11.15
N GLY A 168 22.12 -61.30 12.41
CA GLY A 168 23.15 -60.34 12.77
C GLY A 168 22.74 -58.88 12.57
N LYS A 169 23.69 -58.08 12.10
CA LYS A 169 23.56 -56.62 11.93
C LYS A 169 22.36 -56.18 11.07
N PRO A 170 22.07 -56.79 9.90
CA PRO A 170 20.90 -56.42 9.08
C PRO A 170 19.57 -56.46 9.84
N PHE A 171 19.36 -57.45 10.71
CA PHE A 171 18.15 -57.52 11.52
C PHE A 171 18.11 -56.42 12.58
N LEU A 172 19.24 -56.10 13.22
CA LEU A 172 19.32 -55.01 14.18
C LEU A 172 19.06 -53.64 13.53
N GLU A 173 19.50 -53.44 12.28
CA GLU A 173 19.21 -52.23 11.51
C GLU A 173 17.70 -52.07 11.26
N LEU A 174 16.99 -53.17 10.99
CA LEU A 174 15.52 -53.14 10.88
C LEU A 174 14.84 -52.80 12.21
N LEU A 175 15.32 -53.36 13.33
CA LEU A 175 14.80 -53.02 14.66
C LEU A 175 15.03 -51.55 14.99
N TRP A 176 16.23 -51.06 14.71
CA TRP A 176 16.60 -49.66 14.91
C TRP A 176 15.73 -48.73 14.05
N ALA A 177 15.58 -49.02 12.76
CA ALA A 177 14.74 -48.23 11.87
C ALA A 177 13.28 -48.19 12.35
N PHE A 178 12.71 -49.33 12.76
CA PHE A 178 11.36 -49.39 13.30
C PHE A 178 11.23 -48.57 14.60
N SER A 179 12.16 -48.75 15.55
CA SER A 179 12.19 -48.03 16.82
C SER A 179 12.27 -46.52 16.61
N ASN A 180 13.20 -46.09 15.74
CA ASN A 180 13.44 -44.69 15.45
C ASN A 180 12.23 -44.03 14.79
N SER A 181 11.68 -44.62 13.71
CA SER A 181 10.50 -44.07 13.04
C SER A 181 9.27 -44.02 13.94
N SER A 182 9.06 -45.05 14.77
CA SER A 182 7.96 -45.06 15.75
C SER A 182 8.13 -43.95 16.80
N SER A 183 9.36 -43.75 17.31
CA SER A 183 9.68 -42.66 18.23
C SER A 183 9.53 -41.27 17.60
N TYR A 184 9.85 -41.11 16.32
CA TYR A 184 9.60 -39.86 15.59
C TYR A 184 8.11 -39.53 15.51
N ILE A 185 7.26 -40.53 15.26
CA ILE A 185 5.81 -40.34 15.28
C ILE A 185 5.36 -39.91 16.68
N ASP A 186 5.83 -40.57 17.74
CA ASP A 186 5.48 -40.21 19.13
C ASP A 186 5.90 -38.77 19.47
N SER A 187 7.11 -38.37 19.09
CA SER A 187 7.60 -37.00 19.27
C SER A 187 6.77 -35.97 18.50
N ASN A 188 6.42 -36.28 17.24
CA ASN A 188 5.62 -35.37 16.41
C ASN A 188 4.17 -35.26 16.92
N LEU A 189 3.58 -36.34 17.44
CA LEU A 189 2.28 -36.32 18.10
C LEU A 189 2.29 -35.41 19.33
N SER A 190 3.31 -35.55 20.19
CA SER A 190 3.46 -34.71 21.38
C SER A 190 3.61 -33.23 21.01
N ALA A 191 4.49 -32.93 20.05
CA ALA A 191 4.71 -31.57 19.57
C ALA A 191 3.47 -30.99 18.88
N PHE A 192 2.70 -31.82 18.16
CA PHE A 192 1.46 -31.39 17.53
C PHE A 192 0.45 -31.00 18.60
N ASN A 193 0.23 -31.83 19.62
CA ASN A 193 -0.74 -31.55 20.67
C ASN A 193 -0.41 -30.27 21.45
N GLU A 194 0.88 -30.05 21.76
CA GLU A 194 1.35 -28.83 22.43
C GLU A 194 1.11 -27.58 21.57
N LYS A 195 1.50 -27.63 20.29
CA LYS A 195 1.33 -26.49 19.36
C LYS A 195 -0.13 -26.26 18.97
N ALA A 196 -0.93 -27.31 18.89
CA ALA A 196 -2.35 -27.20 18.57
C ALA A 196 -3.12 -26.54 19.72
N ALA A 197 -2.76 -26.82 20.97
CA ALA A 197 -3.37 -26.17 22.13
C ALA A 197 -3.15 -24.65 22.15
N SER A 198 -2.00 -24.18 21.63
CA SER A 198 -1.69 -22.75 21.52
C SER A 198 -2.22 -22.08 20.24
N LEU A 199 -2.90 -22.80 19.35
CA LEU A 199 -3.53 -22.22 18.14
C LEU A 199 -4.58 -21.14 18.48
N SER A 200 -5.16 -21.16 19.67
CA SER A 200 -6.13 -20.16 20.10
C SER A 200 -5.52 -18.75 20.28
N GLU A 201 -4.19 -18.66 20.42
CA GLU A 201 -3.42 -17.43 20.60
C GLU A 201 -2.71 -16.98 19.31
N LEU A 202 -3.13 -17.50 18.16
CA LEU A 202 -2.46 -17.39 16.87
C LEU A 202 -2.22 -15.93 16.40
N ASN A 203 -0.96 -15.65 16.08
CA ASN A 203 -0.51 -14.41 15.44
C ASN A 203 0.31 -14.64 14.15
N SER A 204 0.56 -15.88 13.69
CA SER A 204 1.44 -16.13 12.53
C SER A 204 1.17 -17.41 11.73
N THR A 205 1.41 -17.36 10.41
CA THR A 205 1.45 -18.52 9.50
C THR A 205 2.47 -19.58 9.89
N GLN A 206 3.60 -19.16 10.48
CA GLN A 206 4.70 -20.05 10.87
C GLN A 206 4.27 -21.15 11.85
N GLN A 207 3.31 -20.87 12.73
CA GLN A 207 2.78 -21.88 13.65
C GLN A 207 1.96 -22.95 12.91
N ILE A 208 1.12 -22.54 11.94
CA ILE A 208 0.33 -23.45 11.11
C ILE A 208 1.24 -24.28 10.21
N ASP A 209 2.25 -23.66 9.57
CA ASP A 209 3.27 -24.37 8.80
C ASP A 209 4.00 -25.41 9.65
N GLY A 210 4.33 -25.05 10.89
CA GLY A 210 4.92 -25.96 11.85
C GLY A 210 4.06 -27.18 12.14
N LEU A 211 2.74 -27.03 12.25
CA LEU A 211 1.80 -28.14 12.43
C LEU A 211 1.69 -29.01 11.19
N ILE A 212 1.64 -28.40 10.00
CA ILE A 212 1.61 -29.11 8.72
C ILE A 212 2.85 -30.00 8.58
N LEU A 213 4.04 -29.47 8.91
CA LEU A 213 5.29 -30.23 8.89
C LEU A 213 5.26 -31.44 9.82
N LEU A 214 4.69 -31.29 11.04
CA LEU A 214 4.54 -32.40 11.98
C LEU A 214 3.62 -33.49 11.40
N VAL A 215 2.53 -33.11 10.74
CA VAL A 215 1.61 -34.04 10.07
C VAL A 215 2.29 -34.78 8.92
N ASP A 216 3.06 -34.09 8.08
CA ASP A 216 3.81 -34.70 6.99
C ASP A 216 4.87 -35.68 7.53
N ASN A 217 5.62 -35.30 8.57
CA ASN A 217 6.61 -36.17 9.20
C ASN A 217 5.97 -37.46 9.77
N MET A 218 4.78 -37.36 10.37
CA MET A 218 4.04 -38.55 10.85
C MET A 218 3.62 -39.46 9.69
N LYS A 219 3.17 -38.88 8.58
CA LYS A 219 2.78 -39.63 7.37
C LYS A 219 3.98 -40.36 6.77
N ASP A 220 5.11 -39.67 6.60
CA ASP A 220 6.32 -40.24 5.99
C ASP A 220 6.88 -41.38 6.85
N ASN A 221 6.94 -41.21 8.18
CA ASN A 221 7.39 -42.27 9.08
C ASN A 221 6.43 -43.45 9.13
N SER A 222 5.11 -43.24 8.98
CA SER A 222 4.13 -44.34 8.87
C SER A 222 4.37 -45.20 7.63
N VAL A 223 4.63 -44.54 6.49
CA VAL A 223 4.95 -45.22 5.23
C VAL A 223 6.27 -45.98 5.36
N MET A 224 7.27 -45.36 5.99
CA MET A 224 8.57 -46.00 6.24
C MET A 224 8.41 -47.28 7.06
N ILE A 225 7.65 -47.26 8.16
CA ILE A 225 7.40 -48.45 9.01
C ILE A 225 6.73 -49.56 8.20
N ASN A 226 5.71 -49.23 7.41
CA ASN A 226 4.98 -50.23 6.61
C ASN A 226 5.85 -50.88 5.52
N ASN A 227 6.90 -50.19 5.07
CA ASN A 227 7.82 -50.70 4.07
C ASN A 227 9.00 -51.48 4.68
N LEU A 228 9.11 -51.58 6.01
CA LEU A 228 10.13 -52.41 6.65
C LEU A 228 9.81 -53.89 6.45
N ASP A 229 10.83 -54.69 6.17
CA ASP A 229 10.72 -56.15 5.99
C ASP A 229 10.14 -56.88 7.21
N LEU A 230 10.20 -56.24 8.38
CA LEU A 230 9.58 -56.69 9.62
C LEU A 230 8.05 -56.89 9.48
N PHE A 231 7.39 -56.05 8.68
CA PHE A 231 5.94 -56.05 8.46
C PHE A 231 5.53 -56.67 7.12
N ASN A 232 6.49 -56.91 6.23
CA ASN A 232 6.24 -57.51 4.92
C ASN A 232 6.10 -59.03 5.03
N PRO A 233 4.91 -59.61 4.78
CA PRO A 233 4.70 -61.06 4.89
C PRO A 233 5.48 -61.89 3.85
N MET A 234 5.97 -61.26 2.77
CA MET A 234 6.81 -61.91 1.76
C MET A 234 8.30 -61.87 2.09
N ALA A 235 8.72 -61.07 3.09
CA ALA A 235 10.10 -60.97 3.55
C ALA A 235 10.26 -61.72 4.87
N LEU A 236 10.20 -61.02 6.01
CA LEU A 236 10.30 -61.64 7.34
C LEU A 236 8.93 -61.91 7.95
N GLY A 237 7.98 -60.99 7.78
CA GLY A 237 6.58 -61.16 8.22
C GLY A 237 6.39 -61.38 9.72
N PHE A 238 7.35 -60.99 10.57
CA PHE A 238 7.27 -61.20 12.02
C PHE A 238 6.17 -60.38 12.67
N CYS A 239 5.97 -59.16 12.19
CA CYS A 239 4.94 -58.27 12.70
C CYS A 239 3.77 -58.20 11.72
N LYS A 240 2.56 -58.15 12.27
CA LYS A 240 1.35 -57.92 11.47
C LYS A 240 1.41 -56.50 10.91
N MET A 241 1.15 -56.36 9.61
CA MET A 241 1.08 -55.06 8.94
C MET A 241 0.18 -54.08 9.71
N VAL A 242 0.70 -52.86 9.91
CA VAL A 242 -0.02 -51.76 10.55
C VAL A 242 -0.86 -51.06 9.49
N ASN A 243 -2.18 -51.05 9.67
CA ASN A 243 -3.06 -50.34 8.76
C ASN A 243 -3.18 -48.89 9.23
N TYR A 244 -2.13 -48.09 9.01
CA TYR A 244 -2.16 -46.66 9.29
C TYR A 244 -3.28 -46.01 8.48
N ASN A 245 -4.27 -45.45 9.16
CA ASN A 245 -5.30 -44.68 8.47
C ASN A 245 -4.76 -43.27 8.18
N LEU A 246 -4.04 -43.14 7.06
CA LEU A 246 -3.43 -41.88 6.62
C LEU A 246 -4.46 -40.82 6.20
N THR A 247 -5.74 -41.19 6.06
CA THR A 247 -6.83 -40.24 5.79
C THR A 247 -6.95 -39.23 6.93
N TYR A 248 -6.82 -39.64 8.19
CA TYR A 248 -6.89 -38.70 9.32
C TYR A 248 -5.78 -37.63 9.29
N LEU A 249 -4.55 -38.02 8.93
CA LEU A 249 -3.45 -37.06 8.74
C LEU A 249 -3.72 -36.13 7.55
N THR A 250 -4.31 -36.68 6.49
CA THR A 250 -4.68 -35.90 5.29
C THR A 250 -5.77 -34.88 5.62
N ASP A 251 -6.80 -35.28 6.37
CA ASP A 251 -7.90 -34.42 6.81
C ASP A 251 -7.39 -33.30 7.72
N ALA A 252 -6.52 -33.62 8.68
CA ALA A 252 -5.86 -32.63 9.54
C ALA A 252 -5.05 -31.62 8.71
N LYS A 253 -4.26 -32.09 7.72
CA LYS A 253 -3.49 -31.21 6.83
C LYS A 253 -4.38 -30.31 6.00
N ILE A 254 -5.46 -30.84 5.40
CA ILE A 254 -6.42 -30.04 4.62
C ILE A 254 -7.01 -28.94 5.51
N LYS A 255 -7.42 -29.27 6.74
CA LYS A 255 -7.98 -28.30 7.68
C LYS A 255 -6.99 -27.17 8.00
N LEU A 256 -5.72 -27.50 8.24
CA LEU A 256 -4.65 -26.52 8.49
C LEU A 256 -4.40 -25.64 7.25
N LEU A 257 -4.37 -26.21 6.05
CA LEU A 257 -4.19 -25.46 4.80
C LEU A 257 -5.36 -24.50 4.54
N THR A 258 -6.60 -24.96 4.68
CA THR A 258 -7.79 -24.10 4.58
C THR A 258 -7.76 -22.96 5.58
N ARG A 259 -7.24 -23.21 6.80
CA ARG A 259 -7.08 -22.18 7.81
C ARG A 259 -6.00 -21.17 7.42
N MET A 260 -4.87 -21.64 6.90
CA MET A 260 -3.80 -20.77 6.43
C MET A 260 -4.30 -19.85 5.31
N GLU A 261 -5.04 -20.40 4.35
CA GLU A 261 -5.65 -19.65 3.25
C GLU A 261 -6.65 -18.60 3.75
N SER A 262 -7.43 -18.91 4.80
CA SER A 262 -8.43 -17.97 5.31
C SER A 262 -7.85 -16.78 6.10
N ILE A 263 -6.65 -16.92 6.69
CA ILE A 263 -5.98 -15.84 7.42
C ILE A 263 -4.98 -15.05 6.57
N LEU A 264 -4.55 -15.60 5.43
CA LEU A 264 -3.53 -15.00 4.57
C LEU A 264 -3.83 -13.54 4.17
N PRO A 265 -5.07 -13.17 3.79
CA PRO A 265 -5.38 -11.78 3.43
C PRO A 265 -5.19 -10.80 4.58
N LEU A 266 -5.40 -11.26 5.83
CA LEU A 266 -5.21 -10.40 7.00
C LEU A 266 -3.74 -10.27 7.40
N LEU A 267 -2.92 -11.30 7.18
CA LEU A 267 -1.48 -11.23 7.43
C LEU A 267 -0.76 -10.31 6.45
N ASN A 268 -1.22 -10.30 5.20
CA ASN A 268 -0.68 -9.42 4.17
C ASN A 268 -1.31 -8.03 4.17
N LEU A 269 -2.22 -7.75 5.11
CA LEU A 269 -3.00 -6.52 5.13
C LEU A 269 -2.12 -5.27 5.23
N GLU A 270 -1.05 -5.32 6.03
CA GLU A 270 -0.11 -4.20 6.15
C GLU A 270 0.67 -3.97 4.86
N ASP A 271 1.22 -5.03 4.27
CA ASP A 271 1.96 -4.97 3.00
C ASP A 271 1.07 -4.50 1.84
N GLU A 272 -0.18 -4.97 1.80
CA GLU A 272 -1.17 -4.57 0.81
C GLU A 272 -1.58 -3.10 1.01
N THR A 273 -1.72 -2.67 2.26
CA THR A 273 -1.95 -1.26 2.61
C THR A 273 -0.81 -0.38 2.11
N ASP A 274 0.45 -0.76 2.38
CA ASP A 274 1.63 0.01 1.97
C ASP A 274 1.78 0.04 0.45
N SER A 275 1.59 -1.11 -0.20
CA SER A 275 1.60 -1.22 -1.65
C SER A 275 0.52 -0.35 -2.31
N MET A 276 -0.69 -0.36 -1.76
CA MET A 276 -1.80 0.44 -2.27
C MET A 276 -1.63 1.93 -1.97
N HIS A 277 -1.05 2.30 -0.82
CA HIS A 277 -0.72 3.68 -0.49
C HIS A 277 0.34 4.27 -1.45
N ASN A 278 1.38 3.50 -1.76
CA ASN A 278 2.41 3.89 -2.73
C ASN A 278 1.81 4.09 -4.13
N ARG A 279 1.01 3.13 -4.61
CA ARG A 279 0.32 3.23 -5.90
C ARG A 279 -0.69 4.38 -5.93
N THR A 280 -1.40 4.64 -4.85
CA THR A 280 -2.29 5.80 -4.72
C THR A 280 -1.52 7.11 -4.90
N THR A 281 -0.36 7.23 -4.26
CA THR A 281 0.52 8.40 -4.35
C THR A 281 1.04 8.60 -5.78
N GLU A 282 1.45 7.52 -6.44
CA GLU A 282 1.86 7.54 -7.85
C GLU A 282 0.73 8.07 -8.76
N ARG A 283 -0.50 7.56 -8.58
CA ARG A 283 -1.65 7.96 -9.39
C ARG A 283 -2.05 9.43 -9.18
N LEU A 284 -1.89 9.96 -7.97
CA LEU A 284 -2.09 11.39 -7.71
C LEU A 284 -1.08 12.25 -8.47
N SER A 285 0.17 11.79 -8.56
CA SER A 285 1.23 12.49 -9.31
C SER A 285 0.94 12.46 -10.82
N LEU A 286 0.50 11.31 -11.36
CA LEU A 286 0.12 11.14 -12.76
C LEU A 286 -1.05 12.06 -13.14
N LYS A 287 -2.12 12.11 -12.33
CA LYS A 287 -3.25 13.03 -12.58
C LYS A 287 -2.79 14.49 -12.66
N THR A 288 -1.85 14.87 -11.79
CA THR A 288 -1.30 16.23 -11.79
C THR A 288 -0.54 16.49 -13.09
N GLN A 289 0.27 15.52 -13.54
CA GLN A 289 1.01 15.60 -14.80
C GLN A 289 0.09 15.67 -16.03
N LEU A 290 -0.90 14.79 -16.14
CA LEU A 290 -1.87 14.80 -17.25
C LEU A 290 -2.65 16.11 -17.34
N LYS A 291 -2.99 16.71 -16.19
CA LYS A 291 -3.64 18.02 -16.15
C LYS A 291 -2.72 19.13 -16.69
N ILE A 292 -1.43 19.08 -16.35
CA ILE A 292 -0.43 20.02 -16.87
C ILE A 292 -0.28 19.85 -18.37
N ASP A 293 -0.13 18.61 -18.86
CA ASP A 293 0.03 18.32 -20.28
C ASP A 293 -1.19 18.79 -21.09
N ARG A 294 -2.40 18.61 -20.56
CA ARG A 294 -3.63 19.14 -21.18
C ARG A 294 -3.61 20.67 -21.29
N ILE A 295 -3.27 21.37 -20.21
CA ILE A 295 -3.17 22.85 -20.20
C ILE A 295 -2.11 23.32 -21.19
N CYS A 296 -0.96 22.64 -21.21
CA CYS A 296 0.14 22.93 -22.14
C CYS A 296 -0.32 22.74 -23.58
N ASN A 297 -0.96 21.62 -23.93
CA ASN A 297 -1.42 21.34 -25.29
C ASN A 297 -2.51 22.31 -25.75
N GLU A 298 -3.48 22.67 -24.90
CA GLU A 298 -4.50 23.68 -25.19
C GLU A 298 -3.91 25.09 -25.40
N HIS A 299 -2.81 25.41 -24.73
CA HIS A 299 -2.11 26.69 -24.91
C HIS A 299 -1.18 26.67 -26.13
N VAL A 300 -0.53 25.54 -26.43
CA VAL A 300 0.28 25.37 -27.65
C VAL A 300 -0.58 25.52 -28.90
N SER A 301 -1.80 24.98 -28.90
CA SER A 301 -2.73 25.12 -30.01
C SER A 301 -3.28 26.55 -30.18
N ASN A 302 -3.31 27.35 -29.11
CA ASN A 302 -3.93 28.68 -29.12
C ASN A 302 -2.94 29.86 -29.17
N ASN A 303 -1.67 29.70 -28.78
CA ASN A 303 -0.60 30.70 -28.96
C ASN A 303 0.78 30.12 -28.57
N SER A 304 1.61 29.78 -29.56
CA SER A 304 2.92 29.12 -29.37
C SER A 304 3.92 29.85 -28.46
N LYS A 305 3.77 31.16 -28.25
CA LYS A 305 4.65 31.97 -27.37
C LYS A 305 4.25 31.97 -25.88
N GLN A 306 2.97 31.77 -25.55
CA GLN A 306 2.50 31.71 -24.16
C GLN A 306 2.70 30.31 -23.55
N ALA A 307 2.59 29.26 -24.37
CA ALA A 307 2.87 27.90 -23.92
C ALA A 307 4.31 27.71 -23.44
N LEU A 308 5.28 28.32 -24.14
CA LEU A 308 6.69 28.28 -23.75
C LEU A 308 6.94 29.00 -22.41
N SER A 309 6.27 30.13 -22.17
CA SER A 309 6.44 30.88 -20.91
C SER A 309 5.73 30.21 -19.72
N ILE A 310 4.60 29.54 -19.94
CA ILE A 310 3.93 28.73 -18.91
C ILE A 310 4.75 27.48 -18.60
N LYS A 311 5.30 26.79 -19.61
CA LYS A 311 6.17 25.62 -19.43
C LYS A 311 7.45 25.99 -18.70
N ALA A 312 8.07 27.12 -19.03
CA ALA A 312 9.24 27.66 -18.33
C ALA A 312 8.91 28.08 -16.88
N ARG A 313 7.82 28.83 -16.65
CA ARG A 313 7.39 29.22 -15.30
C ARG A 313 7.02 28.01 -14.43
N PHE A 314 6.45 26.98 -15.03
CA PHE A 314 6.12 25.75 -14.31
C PHE A 314 7.36 24.91 -14.02
N LEU A 315 8.31 24.78 -14.96
CA LEU A 315 9.61 24.17 -14.68
C LEU A 315 10.30 24.88 -13.51
N VAL A 316 10.27 26.22 -13.49
CA VAL A 316 10.79 27.04 -12.38
C VAL A 316 10.01 26.78 -11.08
N LEU A 317 8.67 26.72 -11.11
CA LEU A 317 7.87 26.44 -9.91
C LEU A 317 8.07 25.01 -9.38
N ASN A 318 8.27 24.03 -10.25
CA ASN A 318 8.54 22.65 -9.87
C ASN A 318 9.98 22.49 -9.36
N THR A 319 10.97 23.18 -9.94
CA THR A 319 12.32 23.22 -9.36
C THR A 319 12.32 23.93 -8.01
N THR A 320 11.54 24.99 -7.80
CA THR A 320 11.42 25.62 -6.47
C THR A 320 10.74 24.70 -5.47
N LYS A 321 9.63 24.02 -5.83
CA LYS A 321 8.96 23.06 -4.93
C LYS A 321 9.81 21.81 -4.66
N MET A 322 10.55 21.31 -5.65
CA MET A 322 11.51 20.22 -5.45
C MET A 322 12.69 20.68 -4.61
N LYS A 323 13.17 21.92 -4.76
CA LYS A 323 14.18 22.54 -3.90
C LYS A 323 13.69 22.70 -2.48
N ASP A 324 12.45 23.13 -2.27
CA ASP A 324 11.85 23.22 -0.94
C ASP A 324 11.69 21.83 -0.30
N LYS A 325 11.38 20.80 -1.09
CA LYS A 325 11.29 19.41 -0.64
C LYS A 325 12.67 18.76 -0.41
N LEU A 326 13.68 19.12 -1.20
CA LEU A 326 15.06 18.69 -1.01
C LEU A 326 15.65 19.35 0.24
N ASN A 327 15.47 20.66 0.40
CA ASN A 327 15.87 21.40 1.60
C ASN A 327 15.14 20.87 2.85
N SER A 328 13.87 20.48 2.74
CA SER A 328 13.15 19.90 3.88
C SER A 328 13.61 18.48 4.20
N LEU A 329 14.02 17.70 3.19
CA LEU A 329 14.64 16.38 3.37
C LEU A 329 16.06 16.48 3.94
N GLU A 330 16.86 17.45 3.48
CA GLU A 330 18.20 17.76 4.01
C GLU A 330 18.11 18.26 5.46
N GLU A 331 17.18 19.16 5.76
CA GLU A 331 16.98 19.64 7.14
C GLU A 331 16.42 18.53 8.03
N ALA A 332 15.52 17.68 7.54
CA ALA A 332 15.07 16.49 8.26
C ALA A 332 16.22 15.49 8.51
N GLY A 333 17.11 15.29 7.53
CA GLY A 333 18.31 14.46 7.68
C GLY A 333 19.32 15.04 8.66
N ARG A 334 19.50 16.37 8.65
CA ARG A 334 20.36 17.13 9.58
C ARG A 334 19.84 17.07 11.03
N ILE A 335 18.53 17.21 11.21
CA ILE A 335 17.86 17.11 12.52
C ILE A 335 17.87 15.66 13.04
N ALA A 336 17.77 14.66 12.15
CA ALA A 336 17.75 13.25 12.54
C ALA A 336 19.15 12.65 12.81
N GLY A 337 20.24 13.35 12.50
CA GLY A 337 21.61 12.84 12.69
C GLY A 337 21.94 11.60 11.84
N CYS A 338 21.18 11.36 10.76
CA CYS A 338 21.29 10.17 9.93
C CYS A 338 22.38 10.36 8.86
N SER A 339 23.57 9.79 9.07
CA SER A 339 24.63 9.72 8.06
C SER A 339 24.36 8.73 6.92
N ASN A 340 23.20 8.06 6.90
CA ASN A 340 22.86 6.99 5.95
C ASN A 340 21.45 7.18 5.34
N MET A 341 21.12 8.35 4.79
CA MET A 341 20.18 8.34 3.65
C MET A 341 20.87 7.57 2.53
N SER A 342 20.20 6.59 1.93
CA SER A 342 20.86 5.72 0.97
C SER A 342 21.39 6.58 -0.18
N GLU A 343 22.68 6.42 -0.47
CA GLU A 343 23.39 7.10 -1.56
C GLU A 343 22.60 7.00 -2.87
N ALA A 344 21.80 5.94 -3.05
CA ALA A 344 20.85 5.74 -4.13
C ALA A 344 19.73 6.81 -4.22
N GLN A 345 19.11 7.23 -3.12
CA GLN A 345 18.03 8.23 -3.13
C GLN A 345 18.54 9.64 -3.44
N ILE A 346 19.75 9.96 -2.96
CA ILE A 346 20.43 11.23 -3.29
C ILE A 346 20.88 11.20 -4.75
N THR A 347 21.49 10.09 -5.21
CA THR A 347 21.93 9.92 -6.60
C THR A 347 20.76 9.95 -7.58
N GLU A 348 19.61 9.38 -7.23
CA GLU A 348 18.40 9.40 -8.06
C GLU A 348 17.81 10.82 -8.12
N ALA A 349 17.77 11.54 -7.00
CA ALA A 349 17.34 12.94 -6.95
C ALA A 349 18.30 13.84 -7.76
N GLU A 350 19.62 13.64 -7.65
CA GLU A 350 20.65 14.36 -8.39
C GLU A 350 20.61 14.08 -9.88
N ALA A 351 20.44 12.82 -10.29
CA ALA A 351 20.29 12.42 -11.69
C ALA A 351 19.03 13.03 -12.30
N HIS A 352 17.93 13.06 -11.55
CA HIS A 352 16.69 13.72 -11.96
C HIS A 352 16.87 15.25 -12.06
N PHE A 353 17.65 15.85 -11.16
CA PHE A 353 17.98 17.28 -11.18
C PHE A 353 18.87 17.67 -12.38
N LEU A 354 19.89 16.86 -12.68
CA LEU A 354 20.76 17.04 -13.84
C LEU A 354 19.99 16.90 -15.16
N SER A 355 19.07 15.93 -15.23
CA SER A 355 18.17 15.77 -16.38
C SER A 355 17.28 17.01 -16.55
N LEU A 356 16.74 17.54 -15.44
CA LEU A 356 15.94 18.76 -15.48
C LEU A 356 16.76 19.99 -15.87
N SER A 357 18.00 20.14 -15.37
CA SER A 357 18.87 21.27 -15.70
C SER A 357 19.28 21.25 -17.17
N GLN A 358 19.60 20.07 -17.72
CA GLN A 358 19.89 19.90 -19.15
C GLN A 358 18.68 20.24 -20.01
N GLN A 359 17.47 19.84 -19.59
CA GLN A 359 16.25 20.25 -20.29
C GLN A 359 16.07 21.77 -20.24
N VAL A 360 16.28 22.42 -19.08
CA VAL A 360 16.20 23.88 -18.95
C VAL A 360 17.22 24.59 -19.85
N GLU A 361 18.46 24.12 -19.92
CA GLU A 361 19.50 24.66 -20.81
C GLU A 361 19.15 24.46 -22.30
N GLU A 362 18.67 23.27 -22.67
CA GLU A 362 18.24 22.97 -24.05
C GLU A 362 17.08 23.88 -24.47
N TYR A 363 16.12 24.13 -23.56
CA TYR A 363 15.02 25.04 -23.80
C TYR A 363 15.45 26.52 -23.77
N GLY A 364 16.45 26.87 -22.95
CA GLY A 364 17.07 28.19 -22.90
C GLY A 364 17.78 28.56 -24.20
N GLY A 365 18.57 27.63 -24.75
CA GLY A 365 19.24 27.81 -26.05
C GLY A 365 18.25 27.97 -27.21
N LYS A 366 17.15 27.20 -27.21
CA LYS A 366 16.06 27.35 -28.20
C LYS A 366 15.32 28.69 -28.09
N LEU A 367 15.33 29.32 -26.90
CA LEU A 367 14.77 30.65 -26.66
C LEU A 367 15.69 31.76 -27.20
N GLU A 368 17.01 31.61 -27.06
CA GLU A 368 18.02 32.54 -27.60
C GLU A 368 17.95 32.64 -29.14
N ASP A 369 17.77 31.52 -29.83
CA ASP A 369 17.59 31.47 -31.29
C ASP A 369 16.33 32.20 -31.78
N VAL A 370 15.28 32.26 -30.95
CA VAL A 370 14.03 32.99 -31.25
C VAL A 370 14.15 34.49 -30.93
N VAL A 371 15.02 34.86 -29.97
CA VAL A 371 15.18 36.24 -29.45
C VAL A 371 16.01 37.13 -30.36
N LEU A 372 16.91 36.58 -31.18
CA LEU A 372 17.75 37.36 -32.11
C LEU A 372 16.98 38.11 -33.21
N THR A 373 15.65 38.02 -33.29
CA THR A 373 14.87 38.70 -34.33
C THR A 373 14.12 39.98 -33.92
N LYS A 374 13.75 40.25 -32.66
CA LYS A 374 13.07 41.52 -32.28
C LYS A 374 13.27 41.92 -30.80
N GLY A 375 13.79 43.13 -30.58
CA GLY A 375 14.30 43.67 -29.31
C GLY A 375 13.29 44.10 -28.24
N GLU A 376 12.28 43.28 -27.91
CA GLU A 376 11.37 43.55 -26.77
C GLU A 376 11.30 42.41 -25.73
N VAL A 377 12.40 41.66 -25.55
CA VAL A 377 12.51 40.56 -24.54
C VAL A 377 13.57 40.86 -23.46
N GLY A 378 14.18 42.05 -23.48
CA GLY A 378 15.26 42.41 -22.56
C GLY A 378 14.89 42.34 -21.07
N SER A 379 13.63 42.57 -20.68
CA SER A 379 13.23 42.58 -19.27
C SER A 379 12.97 41.19 -18.66
N VAL A 380 12.58 40.21 -19.48
CA VAL A 380 12.33 38.82 -19.01
C VAL A 380 13.65 38.04 -18.96
N LEU A 381 14.53 38.24 -19.95
CA LEU A 381 15.87 37.69 -19.95
C LEU A 381 16.77 38.34 -18.89
N ALA A 382 16.63 39.64 -18.60
CA ALA A 382 17.35 40.28 -17.49
C ALA A 382 16.90 39.76 -16.11
N GLY A 383 15.64 39.33 -15.96
CA GLY A 383 15.17 38.64 -14.76
C GLY A 383 15.75 37.23 -14.63
N MET A 384 15.74 36.45 -15.72
CA MET A 384 16.32 35.10 -15.74
C MET A 384 17.86 35.10 -15.60
N GLN A 385 18.56 36.02 -16.26
CA GLN A 385 19.99 36.24 -16.05
C GLN A 385 20.26 36.78 -14.65
N GLY A 386 19.41 37.65 -14.08
CA GLY A 386 19.53 38.11 -12.70
C GLY A 386 19.45 36.96 -11.69
N ASP A 387 18.49 36.05 -11.86
CA ASP A 387 18.29 34.88 -11.00
C ASP A 387 19.39 33.81 -11.20
N VAL A 388 19.90 33.62 -12.42
CA VAL A 388 21.03 32.72 -12.73
C VAL A 388 22.37 33.30 -12.26
N LEU A 389 22.58 34.62 -12.37
CA LEU A 389 23.76 35.31 -11.83
C LEU A 389 23.72 35.32 -10.30
N LEU A 390 22.54 35.47 -9.68
CA LEU A 390 22.33 35.26 -8.25
C LEU A 390 22.63 33.81 -7.84
N TYR A 391 22.37 32.82 -8.71
CA TYR A 391 22.69 31.41 -8.47
C TYR A 391 24.20 31.13 -8.52
N PHE A 392 24.93 31.68 -9.51
CA PHE A 392 26.38 31.60 -9.56
C PHE A 392 27.03 32.34 -8.41
N LYS A 393 26.49 33.52 -8.04
CA LYS A 393 27.01 34.33 -6.93
C LYS A 393 26.67 33.73 -5.57
N ALA A 394 25.53 33.04 -5.43
CA ALA A 394 25.18 32.25 -4.24
C ALA A 394 26.03 30.97 -4.14
N GLY A 395 26.39 30.35 -5.26
CA GLY A 395 27.34 29.23 -5.34
C GLY A 395 28.77 29.65 -4.97
N GLU A 396 29.23 30.79 -5.49
CA GLU A 396 30.50 31.43 -5.10
C GLU A 396 30.49 31.85 -3.62
N LEU A 397 29.38 32.43 -3.12
CA LEU A 397 29.18 32.74 -1.70
C LEU A 397 29.15 31.49 -0.83
N ASN A 398 28.64 30.35 -1.31
CA ASN A 398 28.67 29.07 -0.58
C ASN A 398 30.07 28.43 -0.60
N SER A 399 30.83 28.58 -1.68
CA SER A 399 32.24 28.16 -1.69
C SER A 399 33.09 29.07 -0.79
N GLU A 400 32.83 30.37 -0.77
CA GLU A 400 33.45 31.32 0.17
C GLU A 400 33.01 31.05 1.62
N PHE A 401 31.74 30.72 1.90
CA PHE A 401 31.28 30.31 3.23
C PHE A 401 31.90 28.99 3.68
N SER A 402 32.14 28.04 2.77
CA SER A 402 32.84 26.79 3.02
C SER A 402 34.34 27.01 3.30
N GLU A 403 34.98 27.96 2.60
CA GLU A 403 36.36 28.39 2.89
C GLU A 403 36.47 29.20 4.18
N ILE A 404 35.51 30.07 4.48
CA ILE A 404 35.41 30.83 5.75
C ILE A 404 35.16 29.87 6.93
N SER A 405 34.30 28.86 6.76
CA SER A 405 34.06 27.79 7.74
C SER A 405 35.34 27.00 8.04
N LYS A 406 36.11 26.64 7.02
CA LYS A 406 37.44 26.00 7.18
C LYS A 406 38.49 26.95 7.79
N GLY A 407 38.35 28.26 7.58
CA GLY A 407 39.18 29.29 8.21
C GLY A 407 38.83 29.54 9.69
N ILE A 408 37.55 29.43 10.07
CA ILE A 408 37.08 29.61 11.45
C ILE A 408 37.64 28.50 12.38
N ASP A 409 37.87 27.30 11.86
CA ASP A 409 38.53 26.23 12.62
C ASP A 409 40.05 26.45 12.80
N SER A 410 40.65 27.48 12.18
CA SER A 410 42.10 27.70 12.18
C SER A 410 42.61 29.14 12.40
N ALA A 411 41.75 30.14 12.64
CA ALA A 411 42.17 31.55 12.68
C ALA A 411 42.09 32.24 14.06
N ASP A 412 43.08 33.11 14.29
CA ASP A 412 43.33 33.91 15.50
C ASP A 412 42.33 35.08 15.65
N LEU A 413 41.96 35.41 16.89
CA LEU A 413 40.78 36.21 17.30
C LEU A 413 40.81 37.72 16.93
N SER A 414 41.74 38.18 16.11
CA SER A 414 41.91 39.61 15.78
C SER A 414 41.10 40.11 14.58
N ASP A 415 40.46 39.24 13.79
CA ASP A 415 39.75 39.64 12.54
C ASP A 415 38.22 39.77 12.65
N LEU A 416 37.64 39.57 13.85
CA LEU A 416 36.18 39.57 14.06
C LEU A 416 35.48 40.90 13.72
N SER A 417 36.15 42.05 13.86
CA SER A 417 35.53 43.35 13.58
C SER A 417 35.28 43.60 12.08
N SER A 418 36.03 42.93 11.20
CA SER A 418 35.81 43.02 9.75
C SER A 418 34.61 42.17 9.30
N LEU A 419 34.36 41.06 10.01
CA LEU A 419 33.26 40.13 9.75
C LEU A 419 31.91 40.74 10.18
N GLU A 420 31.89 41.42 11.32
CA GLU A 420 30.69 42.07 11.87
C GLU A 420 30.21 43.23 10.98
N ALA A 421 31.14 44.03 10.43
CA ALA A 421 30.82 45.09 9.47
C ALA A 421 30.21 44.56 8.16
N ARG A 422 30.59 43.34 7.75
CA ARG A 422 30.10 42.70 6.52
C ARG A 422 28.71 42.10 6.69
N LEU A 423 28.42 41.54 7.87
CA LEU A 423 27.11 41.01 8.25
C LEU A 423 26.03 42.09 8.28
N ILE A 424 26.35 43.26 8.83
CA ILE A 424 25.42 44.42 8.88
C ILE A 424 25.09 44.94 7.46
N GLN A 425 26.01 44.82 6.51
CA GLN A 425 25.78 45.22 5.13
C GLN A 425 24.86 44.23 4.38
N LEU A 426 24.96 42.93 4.67
CA LEU A 426 24.12 41.89 4.09
C LEU A 426 22.67 41.93 4.62
N GLU A 427 22.45 42.29 5.88
CA GLU A 427 21.10 42.49 6.43
C GLU A 427 20.37 43.65 5.74
N LYS A 428 21.09 44.72 5.42
CA LYS A 428 20.52 45.90 4.75
C LYS A 428 20.11 45.61 3.31
N GLU A 429 20.87 44.78 2.60
CA GLU A 429 20.56 44.35 1.23
C GLU A 429 19.35 43.40 1.17
N ALA A 430 19.13 42.60 2.22
CA ALA A 430 17.96 41.73 2.34
C ALA A 430 16.65 42.50 2.65
N GLU A 431 16.73 43.59 3.42
CA GLU A 431 15.58 44.43 3.77
C GLU A 431 15.06 45.22 2.56
N ASP A 432 15.95 45.69 1.68
CA ASP A 432 15.60 46.39 0.43
C ASP A 432 14.90 45.48 -0.60
N ALA A 433 15.15 44.16 -0.57
CA ALA A 433 14.51 43.19 -1.46
C ALA A 433 13.05 42.88 -1.08
N ASN A 434 12.67 43.06 0.19
CA ASN A 434 11.35 42.67 0.70
C ASN A 434 10.27 43.74 0.43
N ASN A 435 10.66 45.01 0.32
CA ASN A 435 9.74 46.13 0.10
C ASN A 435 9.10 46.19 -1.30
N ASN A 436 9.57 45.37 -2.27
CA ASN A 436 9.07 45.34 -3.65
C ASN A 436 7.93 44.34 -3.94
N LYS A 437 7.49 43.51 -2.97
CA LYS A 437 6.52 42.42 -3.22
C LYS A 437 5.04 42.71 -2.90
N ALA A 438 4.69 43.87 -2.33
CA ALA A 438 3.34 44.13 -1.82
C ALA A 438 2.27 44.56 -2.86
N ALA A 439 2.58 44.66 -4.16
CA ALA A 439 1.70 45.33 -5.13
C ALA A 439 0.82 44.43 -6.04
N VAL A 440 0.80 43.09 -5.90
CA VAL A 440 0.20 42.20 -6.93
C VAL A 440 -1.04 41.38 -6.46
N PHE A 441 -1.48 41.51 -5.21
CA PHE A 441 -2.64 40.76 -4.69
C PHE A 441 -3.95 41.56 -4.80
N LEU A 442 -4.62 41.62 -5.96
CA LEU A 442 -6.04 42.06 -6.03
C LEU A 442 -6.76 41.84 -7.38
N THR A 443 -6.71 40.65 -7.99
CA THR A 443 -7.69 40.26 -9.05
C THR A 443 -7.85 38.74 -9.13
N GLY A 444 -8.87 38.16 -8.51
CA GLY A 444 -9.10 36.71 -8.59
C GLY A 444 -10.25 36.18 -7.75
N PHE A 445 -11.48 36.66 -7.97
CA PHE A 445 -12.67 36.12 -7.29
C PHE A 445 -13.86 36.09 -8.26
N PHE A 446 -14.02 35.02 -9.05
CA PHE A 446 -15.32 34.61 -9.63
C PHE A 446 -15.21 33.18 -10.23
N THR A 447 -15.39 32.13 -9.43
CA THR A 447 -15.53 30.75 -9.97
C THR A 447 -16.51 29.84 -9.21
N SER A 448 -17.19 30.27 -8.14
CA SER A 448 -18.09 29.36 -7.41
C SER A 448 -19.53 29.34 -7.97
N PRO A 449 -20.13 28.15 -8.21
CA PRO A 449 -21.51 27.99 -8.67
C PRO A 449 -22.55 28.65 -7.73
N SER A 450 -22.24 28.70 -6.43
CA SER A 450 -23.06 29.32 -5.38
C SER A 450 -23.30 30.81 -5.63
N VAL A 451 -22.30 31.51 -6.19
CA VAL A 451 -22.39 32.94 -6.53
C VAL A 451 -23.30 33.16 -7.75
N VAL A 452 -23.28 32.25 -8.73
CA VAL A 452 -24.16 32.32 -9.90
C VAL A 452 -25.63 32.15 -9.48
N ILE A 453 -25.91 31.20 -8.59
CA ILE A 453 -27.26 30.98 -8.04
C ILE A 453 -27.75 32.20 -7.26
N LEU A 454 -26.87 32.82 -6.45
CA LEU A 454 -27.20 34.05 -5.71
C LEU A 454 -27.53 35.21 -6.66
N VAL A 455 -26.77 35.38 -7.74
CA VAL A 455 -27.01 36.43 -8.76
C VAL A 455 -28.34 36.21 -9.48
N VAL A 456 -28.67 34.97 -9.82
CA VAL A 456 -29.95 34.63 -10.46
C VAL A 456 -31.13 34.90 -9.53
N LEU A 457 -31.02 34.55 -8.24
CA LEU A 457 -32.05 34.85 -7.24
C LEU A 457 -32.24 36.35 -7.03
N LEU A 458 -31.14 37.12 -7.01
CA LEU A 458 -31.19 38.58 -6.90
C LEU A 458 -31.84 39.22 -8.14
N LEU A 459 -31.57 38.71 -9.34
CA LEU A 459 -32.21 39.17 -10.58
C LEU A 459 -33.71 38.86 -10.57
N LEU A 460 -34.12 37.67 -10.14
CA LEU A 460 -35.54 37.30 -10.00
C LEU A 460 -36.27 38.19 -9.00
N ALA A 461 -35.67 38.44 -7.83
CA ALA A 461 -36.21 39.37 -6.84
C ALA A 461 -36.35 40.79 -7.41
N PHE A 462 -35.35 41.26 -8.16
CA PHE A 462 -35.38 42.56 -8.81
C PHE A 462 -36.51 42.69 -9.84
N PHE A 463 -36.75 41.66 -10.67
CA PHE A 463 -37.86 41.65 -11.63
C PHE A 463 -39.23 41.63 -10.95
N LEU A 464 -39.40 40.88 -9.86
CA LEU A 464 -40.64 40.85 -9.08
C LEU A 464 -40.96 42.23 -8.45
N ILE A 465 -39.93 42.90 -7.91
CA ILE A 465 -40.06 44.25 -7.34
C ILE A 465 -40.42 45.27 -8.43
N ARG A 466 -39.78 45.20 -9.61
CA ARG A 466 -40.11 46.08 -10.75
C ARG A 466 -41.51 45.84 -11.29
N GLY A 467 -41.97 44.59 -11.33
CA GLY A 467 -43.34 44.22 -11.71
C GLY A 467 -44.39 44.86 -10.79
N LYS A 468 -44.18 44.80 -9.47
CA LYS A 468 -45.06 45.46 -8.48
C LYS A 468 -45.09 46.98 -8.67
N LYS A 469 -43.94 47.64 -8.89
CA LYS A 469 -43.90 49.10 -9.11
C LYS A 469 -44.65 49.55 -10.37
N LYS A 470 -44.59 48.78 -11.47
CA LYS A 470 -45.38 49.08 -12.69
C LYS A 470 -46.89 48.87 -12.50
N ALA A 471 -47.30 47.92 -11.65
CA ALA A 471 -48.72 47.69 -11.35
C ALA A 471 -49.34 48.81 -10.49
N ILE A 472 -48.55 49.43 -9.60
CA ILE A 472 -49.00 50.54 -8.75
C ILE A 472 -49.16 51.84 -9.57
N LYS A 473 -48.24 52.11 -10.51
CA LYS A 473 -48.31 53.30 -11.40
C LYS A 473 -49.45 53.28 -12.42
N LYS A 474 -50.14 52.16 -12.60
CA LYS A 474 -51.26 52.02 -13.54
C LYS A 474 -52.64 52.14 -12.85
N LYS A 475 -52.64 52.33 -11.52
CA LYS A 475 -53.84 52.48 -10.68
C LYS A 475 -53.98 53.88 -10.06
N SER A 476 -52.97 54.74 -10.19
CA SER A 476 -53.12 56.20 -10.12
C SER A 476 -53.30 56.73 -11.54
#